data_AF-A0A552RF68-F1
#
_entry.id   AF-A0A552RF68-F1
#
_cell.length_a   1.000
_cell.length_b   1.000
_cell.length_c   1.000
_cell.angle_alpha   90.00
_cell.angle_beta   90.00
_cell.angle_gamma   90.00
#
_symmetry.space_group_name_H-M   'P 1'
#
loop_
_entity.id
_entity.type
_entity.pdbx_description
1 polymer ?
#
loop_
_entity_poly.entity_id
_entity_poly.type
_entity_poly.pdbx_seq_one_letter_code
_entity_poly.pdbx_strand_id
1 'polypeptide(L)'
;MAGRLSANSFDPTHSRALARQVKALREARGWSPKRLASEARIGLSTLRRLESEGAIQPGFFTVGAVAEALNVSLDALFREARPAPGLWSAGYEGRNIDSFVSSLLESDIQVVADVRLTPISRKPGFSKTRLGQALAEAGIEYTHLRALGNPKDNRAPFWDGRVSVGRARFRSVLRSDEAQSDLDRLAEHAAQSRVAVLCFEKDEERCHRKVVLDTVRKRTSVDVRPLA
;
A
#
# COMPACT_ATOMS: atom_id res chain seq x y z
N MET A 1 -0.09 -7.95 -30.58
CA MET A 1 1.22 -7.34 -30.26
C MET A 1 1.50 -7.59 -28.78
N ALA A 2 2.35 -8.56 -28.45
CA ALA A 2 2.70 -8.84 -27.07
C ALA A 2 3.55 -7.69 -26.52
N GLY A 3 3.00 -6.96 -25.55
CA GLY A 3 3.70 -5.87 -24.88
C GLY A 3 4.92 -6.42 -24.14
N ARG A 4 6.09 -5.84 -24.41
CA ARG A 4 7.30 -6.09 -23.62
C ARG A 4 7.01 -5.69 -22.18
N LEU A 5 7.05 -6.65 -21.26
CA LEU A 5 7.18 -6.36 -19.84
C LEU A 5 8.52 -5.63 -19.66
N SER A 6 8.45 -4.31 -19.44
CA SER A 6 9.61 -3.49 -19.07
C SER A 6 10.08 -3.94 -17.68
N ALA A 7 11.00 -4.89 -17.64
CA ALA A 7 11.51 -5.54 -16.44
C ALA A 7 12.48 -4.67 -15.61
N ASN A 8 12.35 -3.34 -15.59
CA ASN A 8 13.36 -2.48 -14.95
C ASN A 8 12.82 -1.19 -14.30
N SER A 9 11.56 -1.15 -13.88
CA SER A 9 11.13 -0.14 -12.91
C SER A 9 11.59 -0.56 -11.52
N PHE A 10 12.63 0.08 -11.00
CA PHE A 10 13.03 0.02 -9.59
C PHE A 10 11.78 0.22 -8.72
N ASP A 11 11.41 -0.80 -7.94
CA ASP A 11 10.37 -0.66 -6.91
C ASP A 11 11.06 -0.55 -5.53
N PRO A 12 11.14 0.65 -4.95
CA PRO A 12 11.77 0.87 -3.64
C PRO A 12 11.08 0.12 -2.50
N THR A 13 9.81 -0.28 -2.64
CA THR A 13 9.11 -1.06 -1.62
C THR A 13 9.62 -2.51 -1.60
N HIS A 14 9.85 -3.12 -2.76
CA HIS A 14 10.39 -4.47 -2.86
C HIS A 14 11.80 -4.61 -2.27
N SER A 15 12.67 -3.60 -2.44
CA SER A 15 14.02 -3.64 -1.85
C SER A 15 14.00 -3.58 -0.32
N ARG A 16 13.13 -2.75 0.27
CA ARG A 16 12.96 -2.67 1.73
C ARG A 16 12.38 -3.96 2.31
N ALA A 17 11.38 -4.50 1.64
CA ALA A 17 10.78 -5.80 1.97
C ALA A 17 11.85 -6.92 1.99
N LEU A 18 12.63 -7.03 0.91
CA LEU A 18 13.71 -8.03 0.81
C LEU A 18 14.78 -7.84 1.90
N ALA A 19 15.20 -6.60 2.16
CA ALA A 19 16.17 -6.28 3.21
C ALA A 19 15.72 -6.76 4.59
N ARG A 20 14.45 -6.45 4.96
CA ARG A 20 13.85 -6.91 6.23
C ARG A 20 13.77 -8.44 6.29
N GLN A 21 13.40 -9.09 5.18
CA GLN A 21 13.25 -10.55 5.15
C GLN A 21 14.59 -11.27 5.30
N VAL A 22 15.63 -10.83 4.59
CA VAL A 22 16.98 -11.39 4.74
C VAL A 22 17.47 -11.25 6.18
N LYS A 23 17.28 -10.06 6.77
CA LYS A 23 17.62 -9.79 8.17
C LYS A 23 16.87 -10.72 9.12
N ALA A 24 15.55 -10.86 8.96
CA ALA A 24 14.70 -11.71 9.80
C ALA A 24 15.09 -13.20 9.70
N LEU A 25 15.30 -13.73 8.50
CA LEU A 25 15.71 -15.12 8.27
C LEU A 25 17.09 -15.43 8.87
N ARG A 26 18.01 -14.46 8.81
CA ARG A 26 19.33 -14.54 9.44
C ARG A 26 19.19 -14.59 10.96
N GLU A 27 18.40 -13.69 11.53
CA GLU A 27 18.19 -13.58 12.98
C GLU A 27 17.47 -14.80 13.55
N ALA A 28 16.47 -15.35 12.85
CA ALA A 28 15.77 -16.58 13.22
C ALA A 28 16.71 -17.81 13.30
N ARG A 29 17.83 -17.80 12.57
CA ARG A 29 18.87 -18.84 12.61
C ARG A 29 19.95 -18.56 13.68
N GLY A 30 19.87 -17.43 14.38
CA GLY A 30 20.91 -16.98 15.32
C GLY A 30 22.22 -16.61 14.62
N TRP A 31 22.18 -16.24 13.34
CA TRP A 31 23.39 -15.93 12.56
C TRP A 31 23.80 -14.47 12.70
N SER A 32 25.09 -14.23 12.91
CA SER A 32 25.66 -12.89 12.79
C SER A 32 25.71 -12.46 11.31
N PRO A 33 25.72 -11.15 11.01
CA PRO A 33 25.94 -10.68 9.64
C PRO A 33 27.24 -11.22 9.03
N LYS A 34 28.31 -11.33 9.84
CA LYS A 34 29.59 -11.89 9.39
C LYS A 34 29.45 -13.35 8.94
N ARG A 35 28.64 -14.14 9.66
CA ARG A 35 28.37 -15.54 9.30
C ARG A 35 27.63 -15.63 7.97
N LEU A 36 26.50 -14.92 7.83
CA LEU A 36 25.74 -14.96 6.57
C LEU A 36 26.57 -14.49 5.37
N ALA A 37 27.36 -13.42 5.52
CA ALA A 37 28.24 -12.95 4.45
C ALA A 37 29.25 -14.02 4.01
N SER A 38 29.81 -14.75 4.97
CA SER A 38 30.74 -15.87 4.72
C SER A 38 30.05 -17.03 4.00
N GLU A 39 28.89 -17.47 4.47
CA GLU A 39 28.11 -18.57 3.86
C GLU A 39 27.67 -18.22 2.43
N ALA A 40 27.23 -16.98 2.21
CA ALA A 40 26.83 -16.47 0.90
C ALA A 40 28.02 -16.09 0.00
N ARG A 41 29.26 -16.20 0.48
CA ARG A 41 30.49 -15.82 -0.24
C ARG A 41 30.44 -14.38 -0.78
N ILE A 42 29.88 -13.46 0.01
CA ILE A 42 29.83 -12.02 -0.32
C ILE A 42 30.57 -11.19 0.73
N GLY A 43 30.93 -9.96 0.38
CA GLY A 43 31.52 -9.01 1.32
C GLY A 43 30.55 -8.66 2.45
N LEU A 44 31.05 -8.53 3.69
CA LEU A 44 30.25 -8.08 4.83
C LEU A 44 29.62 -6.69 4.61
N SER A 45 30.34 -5.80 3.93
CA SER A 45 29.81 -4.50 3.52
C SER A 45 28.64 -4.64 2.55
N THR A 46 28.72 -5.57 1.60
CA THR A 46 27.62 -5.90 0.67
C THR A 46 26.40 -6.40 1.42
N LEU A 47 26.56 -7.33 2.38
CA LEU A 47 25.44 -7.80 3.19
C LEU A 47 24.82 -6.67 4.02
N ARG A 48 25.63 -5.85 4.69
CA ARG A 48 25.13 -4.71 5.48
C ARG A 48 24.37 -3.71 4.63
N ARG A 49 24.83 -3.48 3.39
CA ARG A 49 24.15 -2.64 2.39
C ARG A 49 22.83 -3.26 1.94
N LEU A 50 22.78 -4.58 1.76
CA LEU A 50 21.55 -5.29 1.43
C LEU A 50 20.53 -5.24 2.58
N GLU A 51 20.97 -5.41 3.82
CA GLU A 51 20.11 -5.33 5.01
C GLU A 51 19.78 -3.89 5.45
N SER A 52 20.45 -2.88 4.87
CA SER A 52 20.10 -1.47 5.08
C SER A 52 18.86 -1.10 4.28
N GLU A 53 17.89 -0.45 4.92
CA GLU A 53 16.52 -0.04 4.53
C GLU A 53 16.23 0.25 3.03
N GLY A 54 16.55 -0.66 2.12
CA GLY A 54 16.32 -0.55 0.68
C GLY A 54 17.15 0.53 -0.03
N ALA A 55 18.26 1.00 0.55
CA ALA A 55 19.07 2.07 -0.04
C ALA A 55 19.71 1.68 -1.40
N ILE A 56 19.84 0.37 -1.68
CA ILE A 56 20.53 -0.16 -2.85
C ILE A 56 19.77 -1.36 -3.41
N GLN A 57 19.63 -1.45 -4.75
CA GLN A 57 19.23 -2.71 -5.40
C GLN A 57 20.37 -3.72 -5.30
N PRO A 58 20.17 -4.85 -4.59
CA PRO A 58 21.12 -5.93 -4.68
C PRO A 58 21.07 -6.53 -6.09
N GLY A 59 22.25 -6.86 -6.65
CA GLY A 59 22.31 -7.59 -7.91
C GLY A 59 21.67 -8.97 -7.77
N PHE A 60 21.06 -9.47 -8.85
CA PHE A 60 20.38 -10.77 -8.88
C PHE A 60 21.23 -11.91 -8.28
N PHE A 61 22.52 -11.99 -8.66
CA PHE A 61 23.45 -12.99 -8.12
C PHE A 61 23.71 -12.85 -6.62
N THR A 62 23.68 -11.62 -6.08
CA THR A 62 23.82 -11.40 -4.64
C THR A 62 22.60 -11.92 -3.89
N VAL A 63 21.39 -11.66 -4.40
CA VAL A 63 20.15 -12.18 -3.81
C VAL A 63 20.13 -13.70 -3.87
N GLY A 64 20.53 -14.28 -5.01
CA GLY A 64 20.65 -15.74 -5.18
C GLY A 64 21.60 -16.38 -4.17
N ALA A 65 22.81 -15.83 -4.01
CA ALA A 65 23.79 -16.35 -3.07
C ALA A 65 23.31 -16.27 -1.60
N VAL A 66 22.60 -15.21 -1.24
CA VAL A 66 22.00 -15.08 0.10
C VAL A 66 20.85 -16.07 0.30
N ALA A 67 19.98 -16.26 -0.70
CA ALA A 67 18.90 -17.23 -0.64
C ALA A 67 19.43 -18.66 -0.47
N GLU A 68 20.45 -19.02 -1.25
CA GLU A 68 21.14 -20.31 -1.16
C GLU A 68 21.77 -20.51 0.23
N ALA A 69 22.50 -19.52 0.75
CA ALA A 69 23.11 -19.59 2.07
C ALA A 69 22.09 -19.72 3.20
N LEU A 70 20.91 -19.11 3.06
CA LEU A 70 19.80 -19.24 4.00
C LEU A 70 19.00 -20.53 3.80
N ASN A 71 19.29 -21.31 2.76
CA ASN A 71 18.53 -22.50 2.36
C ASN A 71 17.04 -22.19 2.16
N VAL A 72 16.74 -21.10 1.46
CA VAL A 72 15.37 -20.72 1.05
C VAL A 72 15.32 -20.55 -0.45
N SER A 73 14.19 -20.88 -1.07
CA SER A 73 14.00 -20.60 -2.49
C SER A 73 13.90 -19.09 -2.71
N LEU A 74 14.30 -18.61 -3.89
CA LEU A 74 14.10 -17.20 -4.26
C LEU A 74 12.62 -16.82 -4.17
N ASP A 75 11.71 -17.70 -4.61
CA ASP A 75 10.27 -17.47 -4.50
C ASP A 75 9.83 -17.30 -3.04
N ALA A 76 10.27 -18.17 -2.12
CA ALA A 76 9.95 -18.04 -0.70
C ALA A 76 10.52 -16.74 -0.11
N LEU A 77 11.77 -16.40 -0.48
CA LEU A 77 12.42 -15.18 -0.04
C LEU A 77 11.65 -13.92 -0.48
N PHE A 78 11.10 -13.91 -1.70
CA PHE A 78 10.28 -12.80 -2.18
C PHE A 78 8.84 -12.83 -1.67
N ARG A 79 8.24 -14.02 -1.50
CA ARG A 79 6.85 -14.20 -1.04
C ARG A 79 6.70 -13.81 0.42
N GLU A 80 7.62 -14.23 1.28
CA GLU A 80 7.61 -13.88 2.71
C GLU A 80 8.07 -12.44 2.96
N ALA A 81 8.82 -11.85 2.02
CA ALA A 81 9.10 -10.42 2.04
C ALA A 81 7.86 -9.58 1.73
N ARG A 82 6.82 -10.13 1.09
CA ARG A 82 5.61 -9.35 0.79
C ARG A 82 4.90 -9.00 2.09
N PRO A 83 4.59 -7.71 2.31
CA PRO A 83 3.80 -7.33 3.46
C PRO A 83 2.47 -8.07 3.46
N ALA A 84 2.03 -8.52 4.64
CA ALA A 84 0.68 -9.07 4.79
C ALA A 84 -0.35 -8.09 4.21
N PRO A 85 -1.29 -8.58 3.38
CA PRO A 85 -2.27 -7.75 2.69
C PRO A 85 -3.25 -7.14 3.70
N GLY A 86 -3.91 -6.05 3.30
CA GLY A 86 -4.88 -5.39 4.17
C GLY A 86 -5.25 -3.99 3.72
N LEU A 87 -6.06 -3.34 4.54
CA LEU A 87 -6.59 -2.01 4.29
C LEU A 87 -6.00 -0.97 5.24
N TRP A 88 -5.68 0.18 4.68
CA TRP A 88 -5.29 1.38 5.41
C TRP A 88 -6.28 2.50 5.16
N SER A 89 -6.67 3.17 6.22
CA SER A 89 -7.49 4.36 6.16
C SER A 89 -6.61 5.59 5.98
N ALA A 90 -6.71 6.25 4.81
CA ALA A 90 -5.80 7.31 4.41
C ALA A 90 -6.55 8.63 4.15
N GLY A 91 -6.50 9.56 5.10
CA GLY A 91 -7.02 10.92 4.99
C GLY A 91 -5.91 11.93 4.81
N TYR A 92 -6.00 12.80 3.81
CA TYR A 92 -4.95 13.79 3.51
C TYR A 92 -5.20 15.20 4.05
N GLU A 93 -6.33 15.43 4.73
CA GLU A 93 -6.54 16.64 5.53
C GLU A 93 -5.37 16.83 6.53
N GLY A 94 -4.87 18.07 6.63
CA GLY A 94 -3.66 18.37 7.42
C GLY A 94 -2.30 17.94 6.83
N ARG A 95 -2.22 16.99 5.88
CA ARG A 95 -0.95 16.50 5.28
C ARG A 95 -0.50 17.19 3.99
N ASN A 96 0.78 17.51 3.81
CA ASN A 96 1.31 17.87 2.49
C ASN A 96 1.60 16.59 1.66
N ILE A 97 1.85 16.73 0.36
CA ILE A 97 2.02 15.56 -0.53
C ILE A 97 3.23 14.71 -0.13
N ASP A 98 4.36 15.31 0.23
CA ASP A 98 5.59 14.61 0.56
C ASP A 98 5.42 13.78 1.83
N SER A 99 4.91 14.39 2.91
CA SER A 99 4.60 13.71 4.17
C SER A 99 3.59 12.57 3.99
N PHE A 100 2.63 12.74 3.08
CA PHE A 100 1.64 11.71 2.78
C PHE A 100 2.29 10.52 2.06
N VAL A 101 3.09 10.77 1.03
CA VAL A 101 3.82 9.72 0.31
C VAL A 101 4.81 9.00 1.23
N SER A 102 5.54 9.72 2.09
CA SER A 102 6.40 9.11 3.10
C SER A 102 5.64 8.15 4.02
N SER A 103 4.46 8.55 4.51
CA SER A 103 3.63 7.71 5.39
C SER A 103 3.16 6.43 4.67
N LEU A 104 2.84 6.52 3.38
CA LEU A 104 2.48 5.36 2.55
C LEU A 104 3.65 4.39 2.41
N LEU A 105 4.85 4.92 2.14
CA LEU A 105 6.06 4.12 2.00
C LEU A 105 6.48 3.43 3.30
N GLU A 106 6.38 4.13 4.43
CA GLU A 106 6.64 3.58 5.77
C GLU A 106 5.66 2.45 6.13
N SER A 107 4.44 2.52 5.61
CA SER A 107 3.41 1.49 5.79
C SER A 107 3.45 0.39 4.73
N ASP A 108 4.45 0.41 3.82
CA ASP A 108 4.57 -0.47 2.66
C ASP A 108 3.28 -0.55 1.82
N ILE A 109 2.58 0.57 1.65
CA ILE A 109 1.40 0.64 0.79
C ILE A 109 1.83 0.42 -0.65
N GLN A 110 1.13 -0.49 -1.33
CA GLN A 110 1.39 -0.83 -2.73
C GLN A 110 0.36 -0.20 -3.66
N VAL A 111 -0.87 0.00 -3.17
CA VAL A 111 -1.99 0.56 -3.94
C VAL A 111 -2.68 1.67 -3.14
N VAL A 112 -2.94 2.80 -3.79
CA VAL A 112 -3.86 3.83 -3.30
C VAL A 112 -5.17 3.74 -4.07
N ALA A 113 -6.24 3.39 -3.36
CA ALA A 113 -7.60 3.39 -3.87
C ALA A 113 -8.28 4.72 -3.54
N ASP A 114 -8.35 5.61 -4.53
CA ASP A 114 -9.05 6.88 -4.40
C ASP A 114 -10.56 6.68 -4.46
N VAL A 115 -11.24 6.93 -3.34
CA VAL A 115 -12.70 6.82 -3.22
C VAL A 115 -13.37 8.19 -3.22
N ARG A 116 -12.74 9.22 -3.81
CA ARG A 116 -13.38 10.51 -4.05
C ARG A 116 -14.27 10.42 -5.29
N LEU A 117 -15.51 10.91 -5.18
CA LEU A 117 -16.40 10.99 -6.36
C LEU A 117 -15.79 11.84 -7.47
N THR A 118 -15.10 12.92 -7.09
CA THR A 118 -14.36 13.79 -8.01
C THR A 118 -13.01 14.08 -7.39
N PRO A 119 -11.90 13.52 -7.92
CA PRO A 119 -10.56 13.63 -7.34
C PRO A 119 -9.88 14.97 -7.69
N ILE A 120 -10.58 16.06 -7.40
CA ILE A 120 -10.08 17.44 -7.47
C ILE A 120 -9.76 17.87 -6.04
N SER A 121 -8.64 18.57 -5.87
CA SER A 121 -8.23 19.11 -4.57
C SER A 121 -7.63 20.49 -4.75
N ARG A 122 -7.94 21.39 -3.81
CA ARG A 122 -7.24 22.68 -3.67
C ARG A 122 -5.90 22.53 -2.95
N LYS A 123 -5.68 21.39 -2.29
CA LYS A 123 -4.43 21.11 -1.61
C LYS A 123 -3.35 20.75 -2.63
N PRO A 124 -2.20 21.44 -2.65
CA PRO A 124 -1.11 21.13 -3.58
C PRO A 124 -0.74 19.65 -3.56
N GLY A 125 -0.54 19.07 -4.76
CA GLY A 125 -0.18 17.65 -4.93
C GLY A 125 -1.36 16.65 -4.90
N PHE A 126 -2.55 17.01 -4.42
CA PHE A 126 -3.66 16.06 -4.24
C PHE A 126 -4.72 16.05 -5.35
N SER A 127 -4.49 16.74 -6.48
CA SER A 127 -5.31 16.53 -7.68
C SER A 127 -5.00 15.16 -8.29
N LYS A 128 -5.97 14.51 -8.96
CA LYS A 128 -5.78 13.18 -9.58
C LYS A 128 -4.45 13.03 -10.31
N THR A 129 -4.13 13.96 -11.20
CA THR A 129 -2.91 13.91 -12.02
C THR A 129 -1.64 14.01 -11.17
N ARG A 130 -1.56 15.01 -10.28
CA ARG A 130 -0.35 15.22 -9.46
C ARG A 130 -0.15 14.13 -8.42
N LEU A 131 -1.24 13.67 -7.81
CA LEU A 131 -1.20 12.56 -6.88
C LEU A 131 -0.76 11.28 -7.59
N GLY A 132 -1.34 10.98 -8.76
CA GLY A 132 -0.94 9.82 -9.56
C GLY A 132 0.55 9.86 -9.95
N GLN A 133 1.07 11.04 -10.30
CA GLN A 133 2.51 11.23 -10.59
C GLN A 133 3.38 10.96 -9.37
N ALA A 134 3.09 11.60 -8.24
CA ALA A 134 3.86 11.42 -7.00
C ALA A 134 3.84 9.97 -6.50
N LEU A 135 2.71 9.27 -6.63
CA LEU A 135 2.60 7.86 -6.29
C LEU A 135 3.38 6.96 -7.26
N ALA A 136 3.31 7.23 -8.57
CA ALA A 136 4.07 6.48 -9.56
C ALA A 136 5.59 6.62 -9.37
N GLU A 137 6.07 7.83 -9.06
CA GLU A 137 7.48 8.08 -8.70
C GLU A 137 7.91 7.30 -7.45
N ALA A 138 6.98 7.09 -6.52
CA ALA A 138 7.19 6.29 -5.31
C ALA A 138 6.99 4.77 -5.52
N GLY A 139 6.64 4.31 -6.72
CA GLY A 139 6.36 2.91 -7.02
C GLY A 139 5.00 2.42 -6.49
N ILE A 140 4.07 3.33 -6.19
CA ILE A 140 2.74 3.01 -5.64
C ILE A 140 1.69 3.10 -6.75
N GLU A 141 0.90 2.03 -6.92
CA GLU A 141 -0.20 2.01 -7.88
C GLU A 141 -1.33 2.96 -7.44
N TYR A 142 -1.91 3.69 -8.40
CA TYR A 142 -3.06 4.55 -8.15
C TYR A 142 -4.28 4.03 -8.92
N THR A 143 -5.36 3.74 -8.20
CA THR A 143 -6.65 3.37 -8.80
C THR A 143 -7.75 4.30 -8.30
N HIS A 144 -8.63 4.72 -9.21
CA HIS A 144 -9.76 5.59 -8.89
C HIS A 144 -11.06 4.80 -8.93
N LEU A 145 -11.65 4.57 -7.76
CA LEU A 145 -12.89 3.82 -7.59
C LEU A 145 -14.05 4.81 -7.40
N ARG A 146 -14.44 5.43 -8.51
CA ARG A 146 -15.38 6.57 -8.53
C ARG A 146 -16.73 6.21 -7.91
N ALA A 147 -17.21 4.98 -8.10
CA ALA A 147 -18.52 4.57 -7.59
C ALA A 147 -18.55 4.47 -6.06
N LEU A 148 -17.39 4.45 -5.41
CA LEU A 148 -17.24 4.50 -3.95
C LEU A 148 -17.16 5.93 -3.40
N GLY A 149 -17.46 6.93 -4.22
CA GLY A 149 -17.41 8.34 -3.83
C GLY A 149 -18.69 8.88 -3.20
N ASN A 150 -18.55 9.65 -2.11
CA ASN A 150 -19.71 10.31 -1.48
C ASN A 150 -20.34 11.37 -2.42
N PRO A 151 -21.62 11.21 -2.81
CA PRO A 151 -22.29 12.19 -3.65
C PRO A 151 -22.54 13.51 -2.92
N LYS A 152 -22.68 14.58 -3.70
CA LYS A 152 -22.75 15.96 -3.17
C LYS A 152 -23.93 16.16 -2.22
N ASP A 153 -25.07 15.57 -2.53
CA ASP A 153 -26.31 15.58 -1.73
C ASP A 153 -26.15 14.90 -0.37
N ASN A 154 -25.14 14.03 -0.19
CA ASN A 154 -24.89 13.31 1.05
C ASN A 154 -23.70 13.85 1.88
N ARG A 155 -23.19 15.05 1.57
CA ARG A 155 -22.06 15.64 2.32
C ARG A 155 -22.50 16.34 3.61
N ALA A 156 -23.61 17.09 3.56
CA ALA A 156 -24.09 17.89 4.69
C ALA A 156 -24.26 17.08 6.01
N PRO A 157 -24.82 15.85 6.00
CA PRO A 157 -24.96 15.09 7.25
C PRO A 157 -23.64 14.78 7.97
N PHE A 158 -22.52 14.64 7.26
CA PHE A 158 -21.21 14.41 7.87
C PHE A 158 -20.63 15.69 8.51
N TRP A 159 -20.95 16.86 7.94
CA TRP A 159 -20.53 18.16 8.48
C TRP A 159 -21.37 18.57 9.69
N ASP A 160 -22.68 18.32 9.64
CA ASP A 160 -23.64 18.71 10.68
C ASP A 160 -23.64 17.75 11.89
N GLY A 161 -22.73 16.77 11.95
CA GLY A 161 -22.67 15.76 13.01
C GLY A 161 -23.74 14.66 12.91
N ARG A 162 -24.63 14.69 11.92
CA ARG A 162 -25.63 13.65 11.61
C ARG A 162 -25.01 12.46 10.86
N VAL A 163 -23.87 11.98 11.37
CA VAL A 163 -23.02 10.98 10.70
C VAL A 163 -23.78 9.68 10.43
N SER A 164 -24.64 9.23 11.34
CA SER A 164 -25.45 8.02 11.16
C SER A 164 -26.36 8.10 9.92
N VAL A 165 -26.97 9.26 9.69
CA VAL A 165 -27.80 9.54 8.51
C VAL A 165 -26.96 9.52 7.24
N GLY A 166 -25.81 10.20 7.25
CA GLY A 166 -24.87 10.22 6.12
C GLY A 166 -24.38 8.81 5.74
N ARG A 167 -24.04 7.99 6.75
CA ARG A 167 -23.65 6.59 6.55
C ARG A 167 -24.79 5.74 6.00
N ALA A 168 -26.02 5.90 6.50
CA ALA A 168 -27.18 5.16 6.02
C ALA A 168 -27.46 5.46 4.54
N ARG A 169 -27.48 6.74 4.15
CA ARG A 169 -27.65 7.14 2.75
C ARG A 169 -26.50 6.63 1.87
N PHE A 170 -25.26 6.71 2.33
CA PHE A 170 -24.12 6.22 1.56
C PHE A 170 -24.16 4.69 1.36
N ARG A 171 -24.64 3.91 2.34
CA ARG A 171 -24.87 2.47 2.14
C ARG A 171 -25.86 2.18 1.01
N SER A 172 -26.87 3.03 0.80
CA SER A 172 -27.76 2.90 -0.35
C SER A 172 -27.07 3.21 -1.68
N VAL A 173 -26.12 4.15 -1.70
CA VAL A 173 -25.28 4.42 -2.90
C VAL A 173 -24.46 3.18 -3.25
N LEU A 174 -23.89 2.51 -2.24
CA LEU A 174 -23.10 1.31 -2.46
C LEU A 174 -23.89 0.11 -3.03
N ARG A 175 -25.21 0.18 -3.14
CA ARG A 175 -26.03 -0.90 -3.72
C ARG A 175 -26.08 -0.90 -5.26
N SER A 176 -25.57 0.13 -5.94
CA SER A 176 -25.53 0.13 -7.40
C SER A 176 -24.54 -0.90 -7.93
N ASP A 177 -24.77 -1.40 -9.15
CA ASP A 177 -23.91 -2.41 -9.77
C ASP A 177 -22.48 -1.91 -9.95
N GLU A 178 -22.29 -0.63 -10.30
CA GLU A 178 -20.97 -0.03 -10.42
C GLU A 178 -20.25 0.04 -9.07
N ALA A 179 -20.98 0.34 -8.00
CA ALA A 179 -20.40 0.37 -6.65
C ALA A 179 -20.08 -1.03 -6.15
N GLN A 180 -20.89 -2.04 -6.47
CA GLN A 180 -20.58 -3.44 -6.18
C GLN A 180 -19.31 -3.88 -6.90
N SER A 181 -19.18 -3.56 -8.19
CA SER A 181 -17.98 -3.87 -8.98
C SER A 181 -16.72 -3.19 -8.43
N ASP A 182 -16.79 -1.90 -8.08
CA ASP A 182 -15.64 -1.21 -7.47
C ASP A 182 -15.31 -1.76 -6.05
N LEU A 183 -16.31 -2.21 -5.28
CA LEU A 183 -16.08 -2.89 -3.99
C LEU A 183 -15.38 -4.24 -4.17
N ASP A 184 -15.71 -5.00 -5.22
CA ASP A 184 -15.05 -6.27 -5.53
C ASP A 184 -13.60 -6.05 -5.97
N ARG A 185 -13.35 -5.03 -6.81
CA ARG A 185 -11.99 -4.63 -7.18
C ARG A 185 -11.17 -4.22 -5.96
N LEU A 186 -11.75 -3.44 -5.05
CA LEU A 186 -11.08 -3.05 -3.81
C LEU A 186 -10.80 -4.26 -2.91
N ALA A 187 -11.74 -5.20 -2.81
CA ALA A 187 -11.59 -6.44 -2.07
C ALA A 187 -10.45 -7.30 -2.64
N GLU A 188 -10.36 -7.44 -3.96
CA GLU A 188 -9.28 -8.18 -4.63
C GLU A 188 -7.91 -7.57 -4.34
N HIS A 189 -7.77 -6.25 -4.53
CA HIS A 189 -6.52 -5.55 -4.17
C HIS A 189 -6.17 -5.76 -2.69
N ALA A 190 -7.15 -5.65 -1.80
CA ALA A 190 -6.95 -5.77 -0.36
C ALA A 190 -6.59 -7.19 0.10
N ALA A 191 -6.93 -8.22 -0.68
CA ALA A 191 -6.54 -9.61 -0.42
C ALA A 191 -5.13 -9.94 -0.92
N GLN A 192 -4.61 -9.16 -1.87
CA GLN A 192 -3.32 -9.42 -2.53
C GLN A 192 -2.20 -8.47 -2.10
N SER A 193 -2.56 -7.31 -1.55
CA SER A 193 -1.61 -6.21 -1.29
C SER A 193 -2.07 -5.34 -0.12
N ARG A 194 -1.19 -4.42 0.32
CA ARG A 194 -1.57 -3.34 1.23
C ARG A 194 -2.18 -2.18 0.46
N VAL A 195 -3.43 -1.85 0.76
CA VAL A 195 -4.21 -0.83 0.04
C VAL A 195 -4.56 0.33 0.96
N ALA A 196 -4.17 1.54 0.60
CA ALA A 196 -4.64 2.76 1.25
C ALA A 196 -5.92 3.27 0.59
N VAL A 197 -7.03 3.28 1.32
CA VAL A 197 -8.31 3.84 0.89
C VAL A 197 -8.29 5.35 1.16
N LEU A 198 -8.31 6.13 0.10
CA LEU A 198 -8.05 7.57 0.15
C LEU A 198 -9.33 8.41 0.08
N CYS A 199 -9.49 9.34 1.03
CA CYS A 199 -10.42 10.47 0.92
C CYS A 199 -9.82 11.75 1.52
N PHE A 200 -10.57 12.85 1.53
CA PHE A 200 -10.07 14.11 2.10
C PHE A 200 -9.94 14.03 3.62
N GLU A 201 -11.02 13.68 4.30
CA GLU A 201 -11.14 13.77 5.76
C GLU A 201 -10.10 12.92 6.49
N LYS A 202 -9.44 13.53 7.50
CA LYS A 202 -8.45 12.84 8.34
C LYS A 202 -9.12 11.71 9.12
N ASP A 203 -10.21 12.02 9.80
CA ASP A 203 -10.96 11.09 10.64
C ASP A 203 -11.98 10.30 9.79
N GLU A 204 -11.78 8.97 9.71
CA GLU A 204 -12.69 8.09 8.99
C GLU A 204 -14.09 8.04 9.62
N GLU A 205 -14.18 8.21 10.93
CA GLU A 205 -15.46 8.14 11.64
C GLU A 205 -16.39 9.28 11.20
N ARG A 206 -15.85 10.32 10.57
CA ARG A 206 -16.61 11.49 10.11
C ARG A 206 -16.80 11.54 8.60
N CYS A 207 -16.54 10.46 7.87
CA CYS A 207 -16.72 10.45 6.42
C CYS A 207 -17.28 9.13 5.87
N HIS A 208 -17.46 9.06 4.55
CA HIS A 208 -17.98 7.88 3.86
C HIS A 208 -16.97 6.73 3.80
N ARG A 209 -15.66 7.03 3.90
CA ARG A 209 -14.58 6.04 3.85
C ARG A 209 -14.80 4.94 4.89
N LYS A 210 -15.31 5.26 6.08
CA LYS A 210 -15.64 4.26 7.10
C LYS A 210 -16.59 3.18 6.60
N VAL A 211 -17.62 3.58 5.85
CA VAL A 211 -18.58 2.64 5.28
C VAL A 211 -17.94 1.76 4.21
N VAL A 212 -17.06 2.31 3.38
CA VAL A 212 -16.29 1.53 2.38
C VAL A 212 -15.42 0.49 3.10
N LEU A 213 -14.59 0.93 4.05
CA LEU A 213 -13.68 0.07 4.82
C LEU A 213 -14.43 -1.06 5.54
N ASP A 214 -15.51 -0.74 6.26
CA ASP A 214 -16.32 -1.73 6.96
C ASP A 214 -16.99 -2.72 5.99
N THR A 215 -17.34 -2.27 4.79
CA THR A 215 -17.97 -3.13 3.77
C THR A 215 -16.97 -4.11 3.18
N VAL A 216 -15.76 -3.65 2.82
CA VAL A 216 -14.71 -4.52 2.27
C VAL A 216 -14.19 -5.47 3.34
N ARG A 217 -13.99 -5.01 4.59
CA ARG A 217 -13.58 -5.87 5.71
C ARG A 217 -14.50 -7.08 5.88
N LYS A 218 -15.81 -6.90 5.70
CA LYS A 218 -16.79 -8.00 5.76
C LYS A 218 -16.68 -8.98 4.59
N ARG A 219 -16.13 -8.56 3.45
CA ARG A 219 -15.95 -9.41 2.25
C ARG A 219 -14.67 -10.25 2.33
N THR A 220 -13.57 -9.67 2.82
CA THR A 220 -12.24 -10.28 2.71
C THR A 220 -11.63 -10.70 4.05
N SER A 221 -12.25 -10.34 5.18
CA SER A 221 -11.72 -10.56 6.54
C SER A 221 -10.32 -10.00 6.79
N VAL A 222 -9.85 -9.05 5.97
CA VAL A 222 -8.55 -8.41 6.14
C VAL A 222 -8.60 -7.31 7.21
N ASP A 223 -7.46 -7.07 7.86
CA ASP A 223 -7.34 -5.99 8.83
C ASP A 223 -7.54 -4.61 8.19
N VAL A 224 -8.11 -3.69 8.97
CA VAL A 224 -8.17 -2.26 8.66
C VAL A 224 -7.33 -1.50 9.69
N ARG A 225 -6.37 -0.71 9.24
CA ARG A 225 -5.45 0.08 10.09
C ARG A 225 -5.49 1.56 9.70
N PRO A 226 -5.29 2.50 10.62
CA PRO A 226 -5.08 3.89 10.24
C PRO A 226 -3.72 4.06 9.56
N LEU A 227 -3.63 4.96 8.58
CA LEU A 227 -2.33 5.42 8.07
C LEU A 227 -1.75 6.43 9.08
N ALA A 228 -0.52 6.16 9.54
CA ALA A 228 0.23 7.01 10.47
C ALA A 228 0.33 8.44 9.97
#